data_AF-A0A662XVT1-F1
#
_entry.id   AF-A0A662XVT1-F1
#
_cell.length_a   1.000
_cell.length_b   1.000
_cell.length_c   1.000
_cell.angle_alpha   90.00
_cell.angle_beta   90.00
_cell.angle_gamma   90.00
#
_symmetry.space_group_name_H-M   'P 1'
#
loop_
_entity.id
_entity.type
_entity.pdbx_description
1 polymer ?
#
loop_
_entity_poly.entity_id
_entity_poly.type
_entity_poly.pdbx_seq_one_letter_code
_entity_poly.pdbx_strand_id
1 'polypeptide(L)'
;MCDQALALDPNSTKALMQRAKAKAKLSNFDDARADISRAKEVALTSTSSLAGDGEQLVERLDKQLEDITRLEQRHKYSLQQQRKFQKKMMREAVGKLYGDKKEVSRPLVAATPDCSSSPTSNSSAALLSRDFWITGIAWVITMVVNIVSVFSRLFPAKWSKVKTS
;
A
#
# COMPACT_ATOMS: atom_id res chain seq x y z
N MET A 1 -0.38 -3.70 26.81
CA MET A 1 0.56 -3.81 27.94
C MET A 1 1.54 -2.65 27.98
N CYS A 2 2.35 -2.39 26.94
CA CYS A 2 3.28 -1.25 26.94
C CYS A 2 2.58 0.11 27.09
N ASP A 3 1.45 0.32 26.41
CA ASP A 3 0.74 1.60 26.49
C ASP A 3 0.12 1.87 27.86
N GLN A 4 -0.31 0.82 28.57
CA GLN A 4 -0.76 0.94 29.96
C GLN A 4 0.40 1.26 30.90
N ALA A 5 1.56 0.63 30.71
CA ALA A 5 2.76 0.95 31.48
C ALA A 5 3.21 2.40 31.25
N LEU A 6 3.12 2.90 30.02
CA LEU A 6 3.44 4.29 29.68
C LEU A 6 2.38 5.29 30.15
N ALA A 7 1.13 4.86 30.36
CA ALA A 7 0.11 5.69 30.99
C ALA A 7 0.36 5.87 32.50
N LEU A 8 0.98 4.89 33.15
CA LEU A 8 1.37 4.97 34.57
C LEU A 8 2.71 5.69 34.76
N ASP A 9 3.71 5.33 33.96
CA ASP A 9 5.03 5.96 33.93
C ASP A 9 5.44 6.26 32.47
N PRO A 10 5.28 7.50 32.01
CA PRO A 10 5.58 7.88 30.62
C PRO A 10 7.07 7.76 30.28
N ASN A 11 7.94 7.73 31.29
CA ASN A 11 9.38 7.70 31.13
C ASN A 11 9.96 6.29 31.38
N SER A 12 9.11 5.26 31.49
CA SER A 12 9.58 3.90 31.69
C SER A 12 10.39 3.39 30.49
N THR A 13 11.72 3.35 30.63
CA THR A 13 12.66 2.90 29.58
C THR A 13 12.32 1.49 29.10
N LYS A 14 11.98 0.58 30.02
CA LYS A 14 11.56 -0.79 29.69
C LYS A 14 10.29 -0.82 28.84
N ALA A 15 9.29 0.01 29.16
CA ALA A 15 8.05 0.05 28.39
C ALA A 15 8.27 0.63 26.98
N LEU A 16 9.09 1.67 26.86
CA LEU A 16 9.52 2.23 25.58
C LEU A 16 10.27 1.20 24.72
N MET A 17 11.22 0.46 25.30
CA MET A 17 11.96 -0.60 24.62
C MET A 17 11.04 -1.70 24.07
N GLN A 18 10.07 -2.15 24.88
CA GLN A 18 9.13 -3.19 24.45
C GLN A 18 8.17 -2.69 23.37
N ARG A 19 7.69 -1.45 23.49
CA ARG A 19 6.86 -0.83 22.45
C ARG A 19 7.62 -0.68 21.13
N ALA A 20 8.88 -0.26 21.17
CA ALA A 20 9.75 -0.19 20.00
C ALA A 20 9.92 -1.56 19.33
N LYS A 21 10.16 -2.63 20.10
CA LYS A 21 10.23 -4.00 19.56
C LYS A 21 8.94 -4.42 18.87
N ALA A 22 7.79 -4.11 19.47
CA ALA A 22 6.49 -4.41 18.87
C ALA A 22 6.29 -3.64 17.57
N LYS A 23 6.57 -2.33 17.55
CA LYS A 23 6.48 -1.48 16.35
C LYS A 23 7.43 -1.95 15.24
N ALA A 24 8.66 -2.34 15.56
CA ALA A 24 9.60 -2.87 14.59
C ALA A 24 9.12 -4.19 13.95
N LYS A 25 8.43 -5.05 14.71
CA LYS A 25 7.78 -6.26 14.16
C LYS A 25 6.60 -5.94 13.24
N LEU A 26 5.94 -4.81 13.45
CA LEU A 26 4.88 -4.30 12.59
C LEU A 26 5.40 -3.51 11.38
N SER A 27 6.73 -3.51 11.14
CA SER A 27 7.40 -2.73 10.11
C SER A 27 7.29 -1.20 10.28
N ASN A 28 6.90 -0.71 11.45
CA ASN A 28 6.89 0.71 11.80
C ASN A 28 8.24 1.11 12.39
N PHE A 29 9.28 1.16 11.55
CA PHE A 29 10.67 1.34 11.99
C PHE A 29 10.95 2.74 12.53
N ASP A 30 10.36 3.79 11.96
CA ASP A 30 10.58 5.18 12.39
C ASP A 30 10.01 5.43 13.80
N ASP A 31 8.76 5.00 14.04
CA ASP A 31 8.15 5.07 15.36
C ASP A 31 8.89 4.24 16.40
N ALA A 32 9.48 3.12 16.00
CA ALA A 32 10.30 2.29 16.87
C ALA A 32 11.60 3.00 17.27
N ARG A 33 12.27 3.66 16.32
CA ARG A 33 13.47 4.49 16.59
C ARG A 33 13.14 5.64 17.53
N ALA A 34 12.03 6.35 17.30
CA ALA A 34 11.61 7.45 18.16
C ALA A 34 11.38 7.01 19.62
N ASP A 35 10.81 5.82 19.84
CA ASP A 35 10.64 5.26 21.17
C ASP A 35 11.98 4.93 21.84
N ILE A 36 12.96 4.39 21.10
CA ILE A 36 14.30 4.12 21.62
C ILE A 36 15.09 5.40 21.89
N SER A 37 14.96 6.43 21.04
CA SER A 37 15.57 7.75 21.25
C SER A 37 15.08 8.37 22.56
N ARG A 38 13.76 8.35 22.82
CA ARG A 38 13.21 8.80 24.10
C ARG A 38 13.71 7.96 25.28
N ALA A 39 13.81 6.65 25.13
CA ALA A 39 14.35 5.79 26.17
C ALA A 39 15.82 6.13 26.50
N LYS A 40 16.60 6.53 25.48
CA LYS A 40 18.00 6.95 25.63
C LYS A 40 18.11 8.29 26.35
N GLU A 41 17.24 9.26 26.04
CA GLU A 41 17.17 10.53 26.76
C GLU A 41 16.88 10.31 28.25
N VAL A 42 15.88 9.48 28.58
CA VAL A 42 15.54 9.16 29.97
C VAL A 42 16.68 8.38 30.67
N ALA A 43 17.33 7.47 29.95
CA ALA A 43 18.48 6.75 30.49
C ALA A 43 19.60 7.73 30.87
N LEU A 44 19.96 8.65 29.97
CA LEU A 44 21.03 9.65 30.19
C LEU A 44 20.72 10.65 31.30
N THR A 45 19.45 11.04 31.49
CA THR A 45 19.08 11.86 32.64
C THR A 45 19.26 11.10 33.95
N SER A 46 18.98 9.79 33.94
CA SER A 46 19.07 8.92 35.12
C SER A 46 20.51 8.49 35.43
N THR A 47 21.37 8.31 34.41
CA THR A 47 22.77 7.87 34.56
C THR A 47 23.62 8.88 35.32
N SER A 48 23.30 10.17 35.24
CA SER A 48 23.96 11.24 36.00
C SER A 48 23.95 10.99 37.52
N SER A 49 23.02 10.16 38.00
CA SER A 49 22.86 9.79 39.41
C SER A 49 23.40 8.39 39.78
N LEU A 50 23.62 7.49 38.80
CA LEU A 50 23.90 6.06 39.01
C LEU A 50 24.85 5.58 37.89
N ALA A 51 26.16 5.80 38.08
CA ALA A 51 27.17 5.66 37.03
C ALA A 51 27.39 4.23 36.49
N GLY A 52 26.90 3.17 37.15
CA GLY A 52 27.12 1.78 36.71
C GLY A 52 26.01 1.19 35.84
N ASP A 53 24.75 1.32 36.25
CA ASP A 53 23.60 0.70 35.55
C ASP A 53 23.20 1.45 34.28
N GLY A 54 23.53 2.74 34.25
CA GLY A 54 23.18 3.64 33.17
C GLY A 54 23.87 3.33 31.85
N GLU A 55 25.18 3.07 31.87
CA GLU A 55 25.97 2.79 30.67
C GLU A 55 25.52 1.49 29.99
N GLN A 56 25.29 0.44 30.78
CA GLN A 56 24.78 -0.83 30.28
C GLN A 56 23.40 -0.68 29.63
N LEU A 57 22.54 0.20 30.17
CA LEU A 57 21.24 0.48 29.58
C LEU A 57 21.37 1.19 28.23
N VAL A 58 22.25 2.18 28.12
CA VAL A 58 22.52 2.89 26.86
C VAL A 58 23.05 1.94 25.79
N GLU A 59 23.99 1.06 26.15
CA GLU A 59 24.53 0.04 25.23
C GLU A 59 23.42 -0.90 24.70
N ARG A 60 22.49 -1.32 25.56
CA ARG A 60 21.34 -2.15 25.16
C ARG A 60 20.40 -1.41 24.20
N LEU A 61 20.23 -0.10 24.39
CA LEU A 61 19.41 0.74 23.50
C LEU A 61 20.08 0.92 22.13
N ASP A 62 21.39 1.12 22.11
CA ASP A 62 22.16 1.24 20.86
C ASP A 62 22.12 -0.07 20.06
N LYS A 63 22.31 -1.22 20.74
CA LYS A 63 22.12 -2.53 20.12
C LYS A 63 20.72 -2.72 19.55
N GLN A 64 19.68 -2.23 20.22
CA GLN A 64 18.32 -2.27 19.69
C GLN A 64 18.14 -1.41 18.43
N LEU A 65 18.81 -0.25 18.31
CA LEU A 65 18.76 0.57 17.11
C LEU A 65 19.41 -0.12 15.91
N GLU A 66 20.50 -0.83 16.14
CA GLU A 66 21.15 -1.66 15.13
C GLU A 66 20.23 -2.80 14.65
N ASP A 67 19.60 -3.50 15.59
CA ASP A 67 18.64 -4.57 15.29
C ASP A 67 17.46 -4.05 14.46
N ILE A 68 16.91 -2.89 14.81
CA ILE A 68 15.84 -2.23 14.05
C ILE A 68 16.30 -1.93 12.61
N THR A 69 17.51 -1.40 12.46
CA THR A 69 18.09 -1.08 11.14
C THR A 69 18.30 -2.35 10.30
N ARG A 70 18.75 -3.44 10.92
CA ARG A 70 18.91 -4.74 10.27
C ARG A 70 17.57 -5.33 9.83
N LEU A 71 16.53 -5.20 10.66
CA LEU A 71 15.17 -5.62 10.33
C LEU A 71 14.60 -4.82 9.15
N GLU A 72 14.79 -3.51 9.16
CA GLU A 72 14.37 -2.63 8.07
C GLU A 72 15.02 -3.03 6.73
N GLN A 73 16.32 -3.28 6.72
CA GLN A 73 17.05 -3.72 5.52
C GLN A 73 16.53 -5.05 4.99
N ARG A 74 16.32 -6.04 5.87
CA ARG A 74 15.73 -7.34 5.49
C ARG A 74 14.34 -7.18 4.90
N HIS A 75 13.51 -6.33 5.52
CA HIS A 75 12.16 -6.04 5.03
C HIS A 75 12.20 -5.41 3.63
N LYS A 76 13.06 -4.41 3.41
CA LYS A 76 13.27 -3.79 2.10
C LYS A 76 13.72 -4.80 1.04
N TYR A 77 14.67 -5.66 1.39
CA TYR A 77 15.15 -6.71 0.48
C TYR A 77 14.04 -7.69 0.08
N SER A 78 13.25 -8.15 1.05
CA SER A 78 12.11 -9.04 0.80
C SER A 78 11.09 -8.43 -0.16
N LEU A 79 10.73 -7.15 0.05
CA LEU A 79 9.82 -6.43 -0.84
C LEU A 79 10.39 -6.27 -2.26
N GLN A 80 11.69 -6.01 -2.38
CA GLN A 80 12.34 -5.93 -3.70
C GLN A 80 12.28 -7.26 -4.45
N GLN A 81 12.50 -8.38 -3.76
CA GLN A 81 12.41 -9.71 -4.37
C GLN A 81 10.98 -10.02 -4.83
N GLN A 82 9.98 -9.71 -4.00
CA GLN A 82 8.58 -9.85 -4.40
C GLN A 82 8.26 -9.01 -5.64
N ARG A 83 8.70 -7.75 -5.69
CA ARG A 83 8.48 -6.88 -6.87
C ARG A 83 9.16 -7.42 -8.13
N LYS A 84 10.40 -7.91 -8.00
CA LYS A 84 11.14 -8.53 -9.13
C LYS A 84 10.41 -9.78 -9.63
N PHE A 85 9.95 -10.63 -8.71
CA PHE A 85 9.17 -11.82 -9.03
C PHE A 85 7.87 -11.44 -9.75
N GLN A 86 7.08 -10.53 -9.18
CA GLN A 86 5.83 -10.04 -9.78
C GLN A 86 6.06 -9.45 -11.19
N LYS A 87 7.12 -8.66 -11.37
CA LYS A 87 7.50 -8.10 -12.67
C LYS A 87 7.90 -9.18 -13.68
N LYS A 88 8.64 -10.19 -13.25
CA LYS A 88 9.04 -11.32 -14.10
C LYS A 88 7.82 -12.15 -14.51
N MET A 89 6.96 -12.50 -13.55
CA MET A 89 5.71 -13.22 -13.80
C MET A 89 4.80 -12.45 -14.76
N MET A 90 4.64 -11.14 -14.55
CA MET A 90 3.84 -10.28 -15.44
C MET A 90 4.40 -10.28 -16.87
N ARG A 91 5.71 -10.11 -17.05
CA ARG A 91 6.35 -10.13 -18.37
C ARG A 91 6.20 -11.48 -19.06
N GLU A 92 6.37 -12.59 -18.34
CA GLU A 92 6.26 -13.93 -18.92
C GLU A 92 4.80 -14.29 -19.26
N ALA A 93 3.85 -14.00 -18.36
CA ALA A 93 2.43 -14.29 -18.58
C ALA A 93 1.83 -13.40 -19.69
N VAL A 94 2.09 -12.09 -19.67
CA VAL A 94 1.59 -11.14 -20.67
C VAL A 94 2.38 -11.24 -21.97
N GLY A 95 3.69 -11.52 -21.92
CA GLY A 95 4.53 -11.69 -23.11
C GLY A 95 4.04 -12.82 -24.03
N LYS A 96 3.51 -13.92 -23.46
CA LYS A 96 2.88 -14.99 -24.26
C LYS A 96 1.58 -14.56 -24.94
N LEU A 97 0.80 -13.66 -24.33
CA LEU A 97 -0.46 -13.16 -24.91
C LEU A 97 -0.23 -12.21 -26.09
N TYR A 98 0.85 -11.42 -26.06
CA TYR A 98 1.19 -10.48 -27.14
C TYR A 98 2.15 -11.06 -28.19
N GLY A 99 2.87 -12.14 -27.89
CA GLY A 99 3.82 -12.79 -28.80
C GLY A 99 3.18 -13.53 -29.98
N ASP A 100 1.87 -13.79 -29.93
CA ASP A 100 1.15 -14.56 -30.96
C ASP A 100 0.38 -13.67 -31.95
N LYS A 101 0.72 -12.38 -32.03
CA LYS A 101 0.42 -11.60 -33.23
C LYS A 101 1.39 -12.01 -34.34
N LYS A 102 1.29 -13.25 -34.81
CA LYS A 102 1.72 -13.55 -36.16
C LYS A 102 0.87 -12.65 -37.04
N GLU A 103 1.54 -11.69 -37.66
CA GLU A 103 0.96 -10.82 -38.67
C GLU A 103 0.20 -11.74 -39.62
N VAL A 104 -1.13 -11.60 -39.63
CA VAL A 104 -1.92 -12.18 -40.70
C VAL A 104 -1.46 -11.40 -41.92
N SER A 105 -0.47 -11.94 -42.62
CA SER A 105 -0.07 -11.50 -43.94
C SER A 105 -1.34 -11.56 -44.77
N ARG A 106 -2.06 -10.44 -44.86
CA ARG A 106 -3.04 -10.26 -45.93
C ARG A 106 -2.23 -10.42 -47.20
N PRO A 107 -2.46 -11.47 -48.00
CA PRO A 107 -1.78 -11.58 -49.27
C PRO A 107 -2.08 -10.31 -50.04
N LEU A 108 -1.03 -9.70 -50.58
CA LEU A 108 -1.09 -8.70 -51.63
C LEU A 108 -1.96 -9.27 -52.76
N VAL A 109 -3.26 -8.96 -52.78
CA VAL A 109 -4.06 -9.12 -53.99
C VAL A 109 -3.77 -7.90 -54.84
N ALA A 110 -2.73 -8.02 -55.64
CA ALA A 110 -2.55 -7.22 -56.84
C ALA A 110 -3.48 -7.80 -57.92
N ALA A 111 -4.55 -7.06 -58.23
CA ALA A 111 -5.33 -7.00 -59.48
C ALA A 111 -6.71 -6.43 -59.09
N THR A 112 -7.14 -5.25 -59.51
CA THR A 112 -7.17 -4.68 -60.86
C THR A 112 -7.31 -3.14 -60.78
N PRO A 113 -6.92 -2.38 -61.81
CA PRO A 113 -7.26 -0.96 -61.91
C PRO A 113 -8.65 -0.85 -62.53
N ASP A 114 -9.65 -0.36 -61.81
CA ASP A 114 -10.84 0.21 -62.46
C ASP A 114 -11.58 1.23 -61.59
N CYS A 115 -12.23 2.12 -62.31
CA CYS A 115 -12.59 3.48 -61.93
C CYS A 115 -13.68 3.63 -60.87
N SER A 116 -13.66 4.83 -60.26
CA SER A 116 -14.80 5.69 -59.95
C SER A 116 -15.65 5.49 -58.69
N SER A 117 -15.99 6.66 -58.13
CA SER A 117 -17.11 7.02 -57.26
C SER A 117 -16.92 6.96 -55.73
N SER A 118 -16.96 8.17 -55.18
CA SER A 118 -17.19 8.59 -53.80
C SER A 118 -18.62 8.25 -53.32
N PRO A 119 -18.92 8.40 -52.01
CA PRO A 119 -19.78 7.47 -51.27
C PRO A 119 -21.25 7.90 -51.25
N THR A 120 -22.16 6.96 -51.52
CA THR A 120 -23.60 7.12 -51.22
C THR A 120 -23.96 6.30 -49.98
N SER A 121 -24.15 7.02 -48.87
CA SER A 121 -25.21 6.84 -47.88
C SER A 121 -25.71 5.43 -47.56
N ASN A 122 -25.02 4.73 -46.65
CA ASN A 122 -25.62 3.61 -45.89
C ASN A 122 -25.49 3.89 -44.38
N SER A 123 -26.28 4.84 -43.89
CA SER A 123 -26.44 5.10 -42.44
C SER A 123 -27.78 4.56 -41.96
N SER A 124 -27.91 3.24 -41.83
CA SER A 124 -29.04 2.62 -41.12
C SER A 124 -28.77 1.17 -40.73
N ALA A 125 -27.69 0.90 -39.99
CA ALA A 125 -27.46 -0.45 -39.43
C ALA A 125 -26.69 -0.48 -38.10
N ALA A 126 -26.55 0.64 -37.38
CA ALA A 126 -25.69 0.72 -36.18
C ALA A 126 -26.37 1.25 -34.91
N LEU A 127 -27.69 1.09 -34.75
CA LEU A 127 -28.42 1.60 -33.56
C LEU A 127 -28.96 0.52 -32.61
N LEU A 128 -28.53 -0.75 -32.70
CA LEU A 128 -28.97 -1.80 -31.77
C LEU A 128 -27.81 -2.49 -31.01
N SER A 129 -26.74 -1.77 -30.70
CA SER A 129 -25.62 -2.33 -29.91
C SER A 129 -25.17 -1.43 -28.74
N ARG A 130 -25.69 -0.21 -28.63
CA ARG A 130 -25.21 0.79 -27.66
C ARG A 130 -26.02 0.88 -26.36
N ASP A 131 -27.14 0.18 -26.26
CA ASP A 131 -28.02 0.26 -25.07
C ASP A 131 -27.74 -0.84 -24.02
N PHE A 132 -26.98 -1.87 -24.40
CA PHE A 132 -26.68 -3.00 -23.50
C PHE A 132 -25.64 -2.66 -22.42
N TRP A 133 -24.68 -1.80 -22.75
CA TRP A 133 -23.62 -1.39 -21.80
C TRP A 133 -24.08 -0.32 -20.83
N ILE A 134 -24.98 0.57 -21.26
CA ILE A 134 -25.46 1.69 -20.44
C ILE A 134 -26.41 1.21 -19.35
N THR A 135 -27.26 0.23 -19.65
CA THR A 135 -28.20 -0.36 -18.68
C THR A 135 -27.48 -1.14 -17.58
N GLY A 136 -26.43 -1.90 -17.92
CA GLY A 136 -25.63 -2.63 -16.93
C GLY A 136 -24.88 -1.71 -15.96
N ILE A 137 -24.25 -0.64 -16.49
CA ILE A 137 -23.53 0.34 -15.65
C ILE A 137 -24.51 1.08 -14.72
N ALA A 138 -25.68 1.47 -15.22
CA ALA A 138 -26.71 2.10 -14.41
C ALA A 138 -27.17 1.20 -13.24
N TRP A 139 -27.37 -0.10 -13.49
CA TRP A 139 -27.72 -1.07 -12.45
C TRP A 139 -26.65 -1.17 -11.36
N VAL A 140 -25.37 -1.25 -11.75
CA VAL A 140 -24.25 -1.31 -10.79
C VAL A 140 -24.19 -0.06 -9.92
N ILE A 141 -24.34 1.14 -10.52
CA ILE A 141 -24.34 2.40 -9.77
C ILE A 141 -25.51 2.42 -8.77
N THR A 142 -26.71 2.02 -9.17
CA THR A 142 -27.87 1.98 -8.26
C THR A 142 -27.69 1.00 -7.11
N MET A 143 -27.04 -0.15 -7.36
CA MET A 143 -26.76 -1.16 -6.34
C MET A 143 -25.77 -0.62 -5.29
N VAL A 144 -24.71 0.05 -5.74
CA VAL A 144 -23.71 0.68 -4.86
C VAL A 144 -24.34 1.79 -4.00
N VAL A 145 -25.16 2.65 -4.59
CA VAL A 145 -25.86 3.72 -3.85
C VAL A 145 -26.79 3.14 -2.78
N ASN A 146 -27.52 2.07 -3.10
CA ASN A 146 -28.39 1.41 -2.13
C ASN A 146 -27.58 0.83 -0.95
N ILE A 147 -26.48 0.12 -1.23
CA ILE A 147 -25.58 -0.42 -0.20
C ILE A 147 -25.01 0.68 0.71
N VAL A 148 -24.51 1.78 0.13
CA VAL A 148 -24.00 2.92 0.91
C VAL A 148 -25.10 3.53 1.78
N SER A 149 -26.30 3.70 1.24
CA SER A 149 -27.44 4.26 1.99
C SER A 149 -27.87 3.37 3.17
N VAL A 150 -27.82 2.05 3.00
CA VAL A 150 -28.11 1.07 4.05
C VAL A 150 -26.99 1.08 5.10
N PHE A 151 -25.73 1.18 4.69
CA PHE A 151 -24.59 1.32 5.60
C PHE A 151 -24.64 2.62 6.41
N SER A 152 -25.05 3.74 5.81
CA SER A 152 -25.23 5.01 6.51
C SER A 152 -26.37 4.96 7.56
N ARG A 153 -27.36 4.08 7.37
CA ARG A 153 -28.44 3.84 8.35
C ARG A 153 -28.04 2.88 9.46
N LEU A 154 -27.16 1.92 9.17
CA LEU A 154 -26.66 0.92 10.15
C LEU A 154 -25.55 1.46 11.06
N PHE A 155 -24.82 2.49 10.61
CA PHE A 155 -23.78 3.14 11.40
C PHE A 155 -24.11 4.63 11.58
N PRO A 156 -24.80 5.03 12.67
CA PRO A 156 -24.86 6.44 13.04
C PRO A 156 -23.44 6.91 13.34
N ALA A 157 -22.84 7.62 12.38
CA ALA A 157 -21.48 8.13 12.46
C ALA A 157 -21.36 9.13 13.62
N LYS A 158 -20.87 8.65 14.77
CA LYS A 158 -20.17 9.51 15.74
C LYS A 158 -18.79 9.84 15.17
N TRP A 159 -18.75 10.73 14.18
CA TRP A 159 -17.50 11.36 13.76
C TRP A 159 -17.39 12.69 14.51
N SER A 160 -16.67 12.63 15.63
CA SER A 160 -16.29 13.78 16.43
C SER A 160 -15.51 14.79 15.60
N LYS A 161 -15.95 16.05 15.67
CA LYS A 161 -15.29 17.25 15.14
C LYS A 161 -13.76 17.18 15.26
N VAL A 162 -13.08 17.19 14.13
CA VAL A 162 -11.68 17.63 14.05
C VAL A 162 -11.70 19.16 14.04
N LYS A 163 -11.17 19.76 15.09
CA LYS A 163 -11.00 21.20 15.26
C LYS A 163 -9.70 21.58 14.55
N THR A 164 -9.81 22.35 13.48
CA THR A 164 -8.67 23.02 12.86
C THR A 164 -8.21 24.16 13.76
N SER A 165 -6.98 24.07 14.28
CA SER A 165 -6.17 25.19 14.73
C SER A 165 -4.72 24.90 14.37
#